data_AF-A0A936IWQ2-F1
#
_entry.id   AF-A0A936IWQ2-F1
#
_cell.length_a   1.000
_cell.length_b   1.000
_cell.length_c   1.000
_cell.angle_alpha   90.00
_cell.angle_beta   90.00
_cell.angle_gamma   90.00
#
_symmetry.space_group_name_H-M   'P 1'
#
loop_
_entity.id
_entity.type
_entity.pdbx_description
1 polymer ?
#
loop_
_entity_poly.entity_id
_entity_poly.type
_entity_poly.pdbx_seq_one_letter_code
_entity_poly.pdbx_strand_id
1 'polypeptide(L)'
;MPTHIKQHSDPESGRTVFRVDGEMLIDDALLLERLIAESLNESGKTVEIDLADLDFLDSEAASVLRRIADDDRVTITGVEFFLQSAIDSAERSRS
;
A
#
# COMPACT_ATOMS: atom_id res chain seq x y z
N MET A 1 1.54 -14.05 6.93
CA MET A 1 0.42 -14.55 6.12
C MET A 1 0.65 -14.18 4.66
N PRO A 2 0.19 -14.96 3.67
CA PRO A 2 0.33 -14.55 2.26
C PRO A 2 -0.41 -13.23 2.01
N THR A 3 0.13 -12.40 1.11
CA THR A 3 -0.50 -11.14 0.72
C THR A 3 -1.78 -11.39 -0.08
N HIS A 4 -2.85 -10.68 0.26
CA HIS A 4 -4.03 -10.57 -0.60
C HIS A 4 -4.25 -9.11 -0.98
N ILE A 5 -4.47 -8.90 -2.28
CA ILE A 5 -4.79 -7.58 -2.84
C ILE A 5 -6.22 -7.65 -3.38
N LYS A 6 -7.12 -6.85 -2.81
CA LYS A 6 -8.51 -6.75 -3.25
C LYS A 6 -8.75 -5.40 -3.89
N GLN A 7 -9.30 -5.41 -5.11
CA GLN A 7 -9.66 -4.19 -5.82
C GLN A 7 -11.16 -3.91 -5.69
N HIS A 8 -11.50 -2.69 -5.30
CA HIS A 8 -12.85 -2.16 -5.27
C HIS A 8 -12.90 -0.88 -6.09
N SER A 9 -13.57 -0.92 -7.23
CA SER A 9 -13.80 0.27 -8.04
C SER A 9 -15.14 0.89 -7.64
N ASP A 10 -15.14 2.15 -7.25
CA ASP A 10 -16.35 2.95 -7.08
C ASP A 10 -16.62 3.73 -8.37
N PRO A 11 -17.65 3.36 -9.16
CA PRO A 11 -17.97 4.03 -10.41
C PRO A 11 -18.49 5.46 -10.20
N GLU A 12 -19.06 5.79 -9.04
CA GLU A 12 -19.66 7.10 -8.77
C GLU A 12 -18.60 8.13 -8.38
N SER A 13 -17.56 7.72 -7.64
CA SER A 13 -16.50 8.61 -7.19
C SER A 13 -15.28 8.66 -8.14
N GLY A 14 -15.22 7.77 -9.14
CA GLY A 14 -14.05 7.63 -10.02
C GLY A 14 -12.79 7.17 -9.26
N ARG A 15 -12.98 6.45 -8.15
CA ARG A 15 -11.89 6.03 -7.25
C ARG A 15 -11.76 4.51 -7.30
N THR A 16 -10.54 4.03 -7.39
CA THR A 16 -10.21 2.61 -7.22
C THR A 16 -9.49 2.43 -5.89
N VAL A 17 -10.00 1.54 -5.05
CA VAL A 17 -9.41 1.21 -3.75
C VAL A 17 -8.76 -0.17 -3.83
N PHE A 18 -7.47 -0.25 -3.49
CA PHE A 18 -6.74 -1.49 -3.29
C PHE A 18 -6.57 -1.74 -1.80
N ARG A 19 -7.29 -2.72 -1.27
CA ARG A 19 -7.13 -3.18 0.11
C ARG A 19 -6.11 -4.31 0.14
N VAL A 20 -5.09 -4.16 0.98
CA VAL A 20 -4.01 -5.12 1.13
C VAL A 20 -4.05 -5.70 2.53
N ASP A 21 -4.04 -7.03 2.62
CA ASP A 21 -3.95 -7.77 3.87
C ASP A 21 -2.81 -8.80 3.84
N GLY A 22 -2.23 -9.12 5.00
CA GLY A 22 -1.13 -10.09 5.14
C GLY A 22 0.28 -9.46 5.18
N GLU A 23 1.28 -10.14 4.62
CA GLU A 23 2.69 -9.71 4.68
C GLU A 23 3.22 -9.29 3.30
N MET A 24 3.38 -7.99 3.07
CA MET A 24 3.83 -7.48 1.78
C MET A 24 5.36 -7.54 1.66
N LEU A 25 5.81 -8.36 0.71
CA LEU A 25 7.20 -8.41 0.25
C LEU A 25 7.36 -7.68 -1.09
N ILE A 26 8.60 -7.58 -1.57
CA ILE A 26 8.92 -6.88 -2.82
C ILE A 26 8.06 -7.33 -4.02
N ASP A 27 7.87 -8.63 -4.22
CA ASP A 27 7.10 -9.14 -5.36
C ASP A 27 5.63 -8.70 -5.30
N ASP A 28 5.06 -8.63 -4.10
CA ASP A 28 3.69 -8.18 -3.88
C ASP A 28 3.56 -6.67 -4.11
N ALA A 29 4.56 -5.89 -3.69
CA ALA A 29 4.59 -4.46 -3.91
C ALA A 29 4.71 -4.12 -5.41
N LEU A 30 5.51 -4.88 -6.15
CA LEU A 30 5.63 -4.76 -7.61
C LEU A 30 4.34 -5.16 -8.32
N LEU A 31 3.63 -6.19 -7.83
CA LEU A 31 2.32 -6.55 -8.34
C LEU A 31 1.32 -5.41 -8.12
N LEU A 32 1.29 -4.83 -6.92
CA LEU A 32 0.42 -3.70 -6.60
C LEU A 32 0.72 -2.50 -7.50
N GLU A 33 1.99 -2.15 -7.71
CA GLU A 33 2.41 -1.06 -8.61
C GLU A 33 1.81 -1.22 -10.02
N ARG A 34 1.84 -2.45 -10.54
CA ARG A 34 1.29 -2.74 -11.88
C ARG A 34 -0.22 -2.57 -11.93
N LEU A 35 -0.95 -3.06 -10.92
CA LEU A 35 -2.41 -2.92 -10.83
C LEU A 35 -2.84 -1.45 -10.72
N ILE A 36 -2.05 -0.64 -10.00
CA ILE A 36 -2.27 0.80 -9.86
C ILE A 36 -2.01 1.50 -11.20
N ALA A 37 -0.91 1.20 -11.88
CA ALA A 37 -0.60 1.78 -13.18
C ALA A 37 -1.70 1.48 -14.21
N GLU A 38 -2.25 0.25 -14.20
CA GLU A 38 -3.38 -0.13 -15.04
C GLU A 38 -4.64 0.70 -14.70
N SER A 39 -4.92 0.90 -13.41
CA SER A 39 -6.08 1.69 -12.96
C SER A 39 -5.97 3.19 -13.29
N LEU A 40 -4.75 3.74 -13.24
CA LEU A 40 -4.47 5.15 -13.53
C LEU A 40 -4.44 5.50 -15.02
N ASN A 41 -4.37 4.49 -15.91
CA ASN A 41 -4.50 4.68 -17.35
C ASN A 41 -5.92 5.07 -17.77
N GLU A 42 -6.91 4.79 -16.92
CA GLU A 42 -8.28 5.23 -17.12
C GLU A 42 -8.43 6.71 -16.71
N SER A 43 -8.81 7.57 -17.65
CA SER A 43 -8.79 9.02 -17.49
C SER A 43 -9.63 9.49 -16.29
N GLY A 44 -9.04 10.32 -15.44
CA GLY A 44 -9.72 10.95 -14.30
C GLY A 44 -9.85 10.05 -13.06
N LYS A 45 -9.30 8.84 -13.07
CA LYS A 45 -9.34 7.96 -11.90
C LYS A 45 -8.27 8.32 -10.87
N THR A 46 -8.64 8.20 -9.61
CA THR A 46 -7.73 8.25 -8.46
C THR A 46 -7.64 6.89 -7.82
N VAL A 47 -6.54 6.62 -7.13
CA VAL A 47 -6.28 5.35 -6.47
C VAL A 47 -6.07 5.57 -4.97
N GLU A 48 -6.71 4.74 -4.16
CA GLU A 48 -6.42 4.60 -2.74
C GLU A 48 -5.79 3.22 -2.49
N ILE A 49 -4.74 3.20 -1.67
CA ILE A 49 -4.18 1.99 -1.11
C ILE A 49 -4.54 1.97 0.37
N ASP A 50 -5.29 0.96 0.79
CA ASP A 50 -5.67 0.72 2.18
C ASP A 50 -4.80 -0.42 2.75
N LEU A 51 -3.94 -0.06 3.70
CA LEU A 51 -2.99 -0.95 4.37
C LEU A 51 -3.40 -1.27 5.82
N ALA A 52 -4.63 -0.96 6.23
CA ALA A 52 -5.05 -1.11 7.63
C ALA A 52 -4.97 -2.54 8.17
N ASP A 53 -5.06 -3.55 7.31
CA ASP A 53 -4.97 -4.98 7.65
C ASP A 53 -3.62 -5.61 7.25
N LEU A 54 -2.62 -4.79 6.94
CA LEU A 54 -1.29 -5.29 6.60
C LEU A 54 -0.52 -5.62 7.89
N ASP A 55 -0.07 -6.86 8.00
CA ASP A 55 0.63 -7.38 9.19
C ASP A 55 2.13 -7.05 9.16
N PHE A 56 2.71 -6.98 7.95
CA PHE A 56 4.15 -6.78 7.74
C PHE A 56 4.43 -6.10 6.40
N LEU A 57 5.49 -5.29 6.38
CA LEU A 57 6.03 -4.62 5.21
C LEU A 57 7.55 -4.61 5.32
N ASP A 58 8.24 -5.19 4.34
CA ASP A 58 9.71 -5.11 4.30
C ASP A 58 10.20 -3.76 3.74
N SER A 59 11.51 -3.51 3.86
CA SER A 59 12.12 -2.26 3.39
C SER A 59 12.10 -2.08 1.87
N GLU A 60 12.07 -3.18 1.11
CA GLU A 60 12.08 -3.15 -0.35
C GLU A 60 10.69 -2.77 -0.87
N ALA A 61 9.65 -3.41 -0.35
CA ALA A 61 8.25 -3.08 -0.55
C ALA A 61 7.92 -1.65 -0.10
N ALA A 62 8.45 -1.21 1.05
CA ALA A 62 8.29 0.18 1.50
C ALA A 62 8.87 1.19 0.50
N SER A 63 9.99 0.85 -0.16
CA SER A 63 10.59 1.70 -1.19
C SER A 63 9.73 1.79 -2.44
N VAL A 64 9.01 0.72 -2.79
CA VAL A 64 8.02 0.72 -3.88
C VAL A 64 6.80 1.57 -3.51
N LEU A 65 6.22 1.37 -2.33
CA LEU A 65 5.08 2.17 -1.87
C LEU A 65 5.40 3.67 -1.82
N ARG A 66 6.61 4.04 -1.40
CA ARG A 66 7.05 5.43 -1.41
C ARG A 66 7.10 6.02 -2.81
N ARG A 67 7.60 5.28 -3.80
CA ARG A 67 7.61 5.71 -5.21
C ARG A 67 6.19 5.86 -5.76
N ILE A 68 5.28 4.95 -5.40
CA ILE A 68 3.86 5.03 -5.79
C ILE A 68 3.20 6.28 -5.19
N ALA A 69 3.52 6.62 -3.94
CA ALA A 69 3.00 7.79 -3.24
C ALA A 69 3.49 9.13 -3.81
N ASP A 70 4.50 9.14 -4.68
CA ASP A 70 4.95 10.36 -5.39
C ASP A 70 3.97 10.76 -6.52
N ASP A 71 3.01 9.92 -6.92
CA ASP A 71 1.92 10.29 -7.84
C ASP A 71 0.76 10.95 -7.07
N ASP A 72 0.45 12.21 -7.38
CA ASP A 72 -0.61 13.01 -6.74
C ASP A 72 -2.03 12.39 -6.84
N ARG A 73 -2.23 11.40 -7.72
CA ARG A 73 -3.50 10.68 -7.88
C ARG A 73 -3.60 9.45 -7.00
N VAL A 74 -2.54 9.13 -6.24
CA VAL A 74 -2.48 7.98 -5.34
C VAL A 74 -2.47 8.46 -3.89
N THR A 75 -3.29 7.84 -3.06
CA THR A 75 -3.33 8.09 -1.61
C THR A 75 -3.13 6.78 -0.88
N ILE A 76 -2.25 6.77 0.13
CA ILE A 76 -2.02 5.61 1.00
C ILE A 76 -2.62 5.89 2.37
N THR A 77 -3.39 4.92 2.90
CA THR A 77 -4.07 4.97 4.19
C THR A 77 -3.78 3.70 5.00
N GLY A 78 -4.02 3.72 6.31
CA GLY A 78 -3.79 2.54 7.17
C GLY A 78 -2.32 2.27 7.50
N VAL A 79 -1.43 3.26 7.32
CA VAL A 79 0.00 3.16 7.60
C VAL A 79 0.35 3.38 9.08
N GLU A 80 -0.63 3.78 9.90
CA GLU A 80 -0.45 4.15 11.30
C GLU A 80 0.16 3.00 12.13
N PHE A 81 -0.18 1.75 11.80
CA PHE A 81 0.35 0.56 12.47
C PHE A 81 1.85 0.37 12.23
N PHE A 82 2.35 0.71 11.04
CA PHE A 82 3.77 0.55 10.69
C PHE A 82 4.69 1.57 11.37
N LEU A 83 4.19 2.78 11.62
CA LEU A 83 4.95 3.78 12.36
C LEU A 83 5.16 3.33 13.81
N GLN A 84 4.13 2.73 14.42
CA GLN A 84 4.21 2.21 15.79
C GLN A 84 5.17 1.03 15.89
N SER A 85 5.10 0.07 14.97
CA SER A 85 6.01 -1.09 14.99
C SER A 85 7.47 -0.72 14.73
N ALA A 86 7.74 0.27 13.89
CA ALA A 86 9.08 0.81 13.68
C ALA A 86 9.65 1.49 14.95
N ILE A 87 8.82 2.22 15.69
CA ILE A 87 9.19 2.83 16.98
C ILE A 87 9.50 1.74 18.01
N ASP A 88 8.61 0.76 18.17
CA ASP A 88 8.77 -0.34 19.14
C ASP A 88 10.04 -1.18 18.87
N SER A 89 10.40 -1.36 17.60
CA SER A 89 11.62 -2.08 17.19
C SER A 89 12.91 -1.29 17.48
N ALA A 90 12.86 0.04 17.31
CA ALA A 90 13.98 0.92 17.63
C ALA A 90 14.23 1.01 19.15
N GLU A 91 13.18 0.95 19.97
CA GLU A 91 13.28 0.97 21.44
C GLU A 91 13.88 -0.33 22.01
N ARG A 92 13.54 -1.50 21.45
CA ARG A 92 14.13 -2.79 21.86
C ARG A 92 15.62 -2.93 21.55
N SER A 93 16.11 -2.19 20.55
CA SER A 93 17.51 -2.21 20.12
C SER A 93 18.45 -1.41 21.04
N ARG A 94 17.91 -0.72 22.06
CA ARG A 94 18.67 0.09 23.03
C ARG A 94 18.68 -0.49 24.45
N SER A 95 18.13 -1.69 24.67
CA SER A 95 18.12 -2.36 25.99
C SER A 95 19.23 -3.40 26.15
#